data_AF-A0A7Y9UDT6-F1
#
_entry.id   AF-A0A7Y9UDT6-F1
#
_cell.length_a   1.000
_cell.length_b   1.000
_cell.length_c   1.000
_cell.angle_alpha   90.00
_cell.angle_beta   90.00
_cell.angle_gamma   90.00
#
_symmetry.space_group_name_H-M   'P 1'
#
loop_
_entity.id
_entity.type
_entity.pdbx_description
1 polymer ?
#
loop_
_entity_poly.entity_id
_entity_poly.type
_entity_poly.pdbx_seq_one_letter_code
_entity_poly.pdbx_strand_id
1 'polypeptide(L)'
;MSKRALQQLGMAAVLMAACCSPAVSIARERDDHERARQAVEAGQILPLKAILARVERDMPGEVLEVELEQQDSGVWIYELKVLQPGGVLTKLKLDARTGAMLKTRAQRAGTRERGHERDRERD
;
A
#
# COMPACT_ATOMS: atom_id res chain seq x y z
N MET A 1 13.64 58.81 12.12
CA MET A 1 12.74 57.70 12.51
C MET A 1 13.47 56.40 12.21
N SER A 2 14.34 55.96 13.13
CA SER A 2 14.12 54.91 14.16
C SER A 2 13.89 53.51 13.56
N LYS A 3 14.65 52.46 13.84
CA LYS A 3 15.85 52.18 14.67
C LYS A 3 16.50 50.92 14.09
N ARG A 4 17.83 50.87 14.02
CA ARG A 4 18.60 49.62 13.90
C ARG A 4 18.74 48.98 15.29
N ALA A 5 19.01 47.67 15.23
CA ALA A 5 19.86 46.90 16.15
C ALA A 5 19.21 46.16 17.32
N LEU A 6 19.78 44.95 17.52
CA LEU A 6 20.03 44.28 18.81
C LEU A 6 18.76 43.65 19.45
N GLN A 7 18.69 42.41 19.94
CA GLN A 7 19.59 41.51 20.67
C GLN A 7 19.00 40.08 20.57
N GLN A 8 19.80 39.07 20.25
CA GLN A 8 20.38 38.05 21.16
C GLN A 8 19.56 36.78 21.40
N LEU A 9 20.29 35.67 21.17
CA LEU A 9 20.34 34.38 21.84
C LEU A 9 19.08 33.82 22.52
N GLY A 10 18.77 32.60 22.09
CA GLY A 10 18.69 31.48 23.03
C GLY A 10 17.32 30.82 23.13
N MET A 11 17.13 29.71 22.40
CA MET A 11 16.43 28.57 22.96
C MET A 11 16.88 27.30 22.26
N ALA A 12 17.69 26.52 22.99
CA ALA A 12 17.86 25.11 22.74
C ALA A 12 16.46 24.46 22.80
N ALA A 13 15.98 23.94 21.67
CA ALA A 13 14.80 23.11 21.61
C ALA A 13 15.24 21.72 21.15
N VAL A 14 15.51 20.89 22.17
CA VAL A 14 15.30 19.44 22.21
C VAL A 14 15.52 18.72 20.88
N LEU A 15 16.73 18.19 20.69
CA LEU A 15 16.94 17.01 19.84
C LEU A 15 16.16 15.86 20.49
N MET A 16 14.89 15.75 20.12
CA MET A 16 14.06 14.57 20.36
C MET A 16 14.79 13.41 19.71
N ALA A 17 15.38 12.57 20.56
CA ALA A 17 15.97 11.32 20.17
C ALA A 17 14.95 10.55 19.33
N ALA A 18 15.24 10.44 18.03
CA ALA A 18 14.58 9.50 17.15
C ALA A 18 14.93 8.08 17.64
N CYS A 19 14.20 7.60 18.64
CA CYS A 19 14.03 6.17 18.84
C CYS A 19 13.24 5.66 17.64
N CYS A 20 13.96 5.32 16.57
CA CYS A 20 13.50 4.37 15.56
C CYS A 20 13.23 3.05 16.29
N SER A 21 12.04 2.92 16.88
CA SER A 21 11.56 1.66 17.43
C SER A 21 10.94 0.85 16.28
N PRO A 22 11.58 -0.25 15.84
CA PRO A 22 11.00 -1.14 14.82
C PRO A 22 9.72 -1.85 15.29
N ALA A 23 9.37 -1.74 16.57
CA ALA A 23 8.21 -2.39 17.17
C ALA A 23 6.85 -1.85 16.65
N VAL A 24 6.78 -0.58 16.24
CA VAL A 24 5.51 0.03 15.78
C VAL A 24 5.05 -0.57 14.45
N SER A 25 5.97 -0.94 13.56
CA SER A 25 5.63 -1.49 12.24
C SER A 25 5.07 -2.91 12.33
N ILE A 26 5.68 -3.78 13.14
CA ILE A 26 5.23 -5.17 13.31
C ILE A 26 3.84 -5.24 13.96
N ALA A 27 3.54 -4.33 14.90
CA ALA A 27 2.25 -4.28 15.54
C ALA A 27 1.12 -3.88 14.58
N ARG A 28 1.37 -2.94 13.66
CA ARG A 28 0.39 -2.48 12.66
C ARG A 28 0.07 -3.53 11.60
N GLU A 29 1.09 -4.19 11.04
CA GLU A 29 0.86 -5.26 10.04
C GLU A 29 0.03 -6.40 10.63
N ARG A 30 0.34 -6.81 11.88
CA ARG A 30 -0.43 -7.85 12.58
C ARG A 30 -1.90 -7.46 12.78
N ASP A 31 -2.16 -6.20 13.07
CA ASP A 31 -3.52 -5.66 13.24
C ASP A 31 -4.28 -5.65 11.90
N ASP A 32 -3.64 -5.25 10.80
CA ASP A 32 -4.26 -5.21 9.48
C ASP A 32 -4.64 -6.61 8.96
N HIS A 33 -3.76 -7.60 9.16
CA HIS A 33 -4.06 -8.98 8.79
C HIS A 33 -5.25 -9.56 9.58
N GLU A 34 -5.32 -9.27 10.88
CA GLU A 34 -6.42 -9.72 11.73
C GLU A 34 -7.74 -9.05 11.31
N ARG A 35 -7.72 -7.73 11.06
CA ARG A 35 -8.89 -6.98 10.56
C ARG A 35 -9.38 -7.51 9.22
N ALA A 36 -8.48 -7.80 8.29
CA ALA A 36 -8.82 -8.39 7.00
C ALA A 36 -9.49 -9.75 7.15
N ARG A 37 -8.94 -10.61 8.02
CA ARG A 37 -9.52 -11.93 8.32
C ARG A 37 -10.92 -11.80 8.90
N GLN A 38 -11.10 -10.95 9.90
CA GLN A 38 -12.40 -10.71 10.52
C GLN A 38 -13.42 -10.16 9.53
N ALA A 39 -13.01 -9.30 8.59
CA ALA A 39 -13.90 -8.78 7.55
C ALA A 39 -14.39 -9.89 6.61
N VAL A 40 -13.56 -10.88 6.28
CA VAL A 40 -13.98 -12.06 5.49
C VAL A 40 -14.91 -12.94 6.33
N GLU A 41 -14.53 -13.26 7.57
CA GLU A 41 -15.31 -14.13 8.46
C GLU A 41 -16.69 -13.53 8.78
N ALA A 42 -16.78 -12.20 8.90
CA ALA A 42 -18.02 -11.47 9.08
C ALA A 42 -18.83 -11.27 7.78
N GLY A 43 -18.32 -11.72 6.62
CA GLY A 43 -18.97 -11.56 5.32
C GLY A 43 -19.03 -10.11 4.81
N GLN A 44 -18.21 -9.21 5.36
CA GLN A 44 -18.12 -7.82 4.92
C GLN A 44 -17.39 -7.69 3.58
N ILE A 45 -16.44 -8.59 3.32
CA ILE A 45 -15.69 -8.68 2.06
C ILE A 45 -15.68 -10.12 1.55
N LEU A 46 -15.54 -10.27 0.23
CA LEU A 46 -15.42 -11.56 -0.42
C LEU A 46 -14.06 -12.20 -0.08
N PRO A 47 -13.98 -13.54 0.05
CA PRO A 47 -12.71 -14.21 0.22
C PRO A 47 -11.86 -14.05 -1.05
N LEU A 48 -10.54 -13.92 -0.87
CA LEU A 48 -9.58 -13.72 -1.97
C LEU A 48 -9.78 -14.73 -3.12
N LYS A 49 -10.04 -16.00 -2.80
CA LYS A 49 -10.30 -17.05 -3.79
C LYS A 49 -11.44 -16.69 -4.76
N ALA A 50 -12.51 -16.06 -4.29
CA ALA A 50 -13.62 -15.65 -5.14
C ALA A 50 -13.24 -14.51 -6.09
N ILE A 51 -12.40 -13.57 -5.61
CA ILE A 51 -11.87 -12.47 -6.42
C ILE A 51 -10.93 -13.01 -7.49
N LEU A 52 -10.01 -13.91 -7.13
CA LEU A 52 -9.08 -14.52 -8.08
C LEU A 52 -9.83 -15.29 -9.19
N ALA A 53 -10.82 -16.11 -8.83
CA ALA A 53 -11.62 -16.85 -9.82
C ALA A 53 -12.38 -15.93 -10.79
N ARG A 54 -12.80 -14.74 -10.32
CA ARG A 54 -13.43 -13.72 -11.16
C ARG A 54 -12.41 -13.09 -12.11
N VAL A 55 -11.27 -12.67 -11.57
CA VAL A 55 -10.21 -12.02 -12.35
C VAL A 55 -9.64 -12.96 -13.40
N GLU A 56 -9.39 -14.22 -13.06
CA GLU A 56 -8.89 -15.23 -14.00
C GLU A 56 -9.81 -15.42 -15.21
N ARG A 57 -11.13 -15.42 -14.98
CA ARG A 57 -12.13 -15.55 -16.06
C ARG A 57 -12.20 -14.28 -16.92
N ASP A 58 -12.19 -13.11 -16.30
CA ASP A 58 -12.44 -11.84 -16.99
C ASP A 58 -11.16 -11.29 -17.66
N MET A 59 -9.97 -11.58 -17.09
CA MET A 59 -8.65 -11.14 -17.56
C MET A 59 -7.58 -12.21 -17.30
N PRO A 60 -7.43 -13.20 -18.22
CA PRO A 60 -6.44 -14.24 -18.09
C PRO A 60 -5.01 -13.68 -18.00
N GLY A 61 -4.23 -14.21 -17.06
CA GLY A 61 -2.84 -13.81 -16.80
C GLY A 61 -2.34 -14.35 -15.47
N GLU A 62 -1.06 -14.14 -15.19
CA GLU A 62 -0.43 -14.53 -13.94
C GLU A 62 -0.62 -13.43 -12.90
N VAL A 63 -1.19 -13.75 -11.75
CA VAL A 63 -1.30 -12.80 -10.63
C VAL A 63 0.03 -12.75 -9.90
N LEU A 64 0.73 -11.62 -10.02
CA LEU A 64 2.04 -11.41 -9.40
C LEU A 64 1.94 -10.90 -7.97
N GLU A 65 0.90 -10.12 -7.67
CA GLU A 65 0.74 -9.46 -6.38
C GLU A 65 -0.73 -9.28 -6.04
N VAL A 66 -1.03 -9.39 -4.76
CA VAL A 66 -2.34 -9.14 -4.17
C VAL A 66 -2.16 -8.31 -2.91
N GLU A 67 -2.82 -7.17 -2.86
CA GLU A 67 -2.92 -6.34 -1.67
C GLU A 67 -4.40 -6.13 -1.32
N LEU A 68 -4.68 -5.95 -0.03
CA LEU A 68 -5.98 -5.58 0.49
C LEU A 68 -5.82 -4.30 1.30
N GLU A 69 -6.42 -3.22 0.82
CA GLU A 69 -6.37 -1.91 1.46
C GLU A 69 -7.76 -1.56 2.01
N GLN A 70 -7.82 -0.91 3.17
CA GLN A 70 -9.01 -0.17 3.60
C GLN A 70 -8.72 1.32 3.45
N GLN A 71 -9.58 2.02 2.72
CA GLN A 71 -9.52 3.48 2.67
C GLN A 71 -10.00 4.08 4.00
N ASP A 72 -9.62 5.34 4.27
CA ASP A 72 -10.12 6.09 5.43
C ASP A 72 -11.65 6.17 5.50
N SER A 73 -12.33 6.06 4.35
CA SER A 73 -13.79 5.98 4.21
C SER A 73 -14.39 4.64 4.69
N GLY A 74 -13.55 3.67 5.07
CA GLY A 74 -13.95 2.31 5.46
C GLY A 74 -14.12 1.34 4.29
N VAL A 75 -13.96 1.80 3.04
CA VAL A 75 -14.11 0.97 1.84
C VAL A 75 -12.90 0.05 1.67
N TRP A 76 -13.16 -1.25 1.57
CA TRP A 76 -12.15 -2.27 1.30
C TRP A 76 -11.93 -2.47 -0.20
N ILE A 77 -10.67 -2.55 -0.61
CA ILE A 77 -10.25 -2.69 -2.00
C ILE A 77 -9.21 -3.79 -2.14
N TYR A 78 -9.49 -4.73 -3.02
CA TYR A 78 -8.47 -5.62 -3.53
C TYR A 78 -7.69 -4.93 -4.64
N GLU A 79 -6.37 -4.90 -4.52
CA GLU A 79 -5.47 -4.49 -5.59
C GLU A 79 -4.71 -5.72 -6.10
N LEU A 80 -4.84 -6.01 -7.39
CA LEU A 80 -4.12 -7.12 -8.04
C LEU A 80 -3.21 -6.58 -9.13
N LYS A 81 -2.00 -7.13 -9.22
CA LYS A 81 -1.10 -6.94 -10.36
C LYS A 81 -1.08 -8.22 -11.19
N VAL A 82 -1.58 -8.14 -12.41
CA VAL A 82 -1.71 -9.29 -13.32
C VAL A 82 -0.79 -9.11 -14.52
N LEU A 83 0.11 -10.06 -14.76
CA LEU A 83 0.94 -10.13 -15.95
C LEU A 83 0.19 -10.88 -17.04
N GLN A 84 -0.20 -10.14 -18.08
CA GLN A 84 -0.90 -10.68 -19.23
C GLN A 84 0.09 -11.14 -20.31
N PRO A 85 -0.34 -12.02 -21.23
CA PRO A 85 0.43 -12.39 -22.41
C PRO A 85 0.96 -11.15 -23.16
N GLY A 86 2.21 -11.21 -23.62
CA GLY A 86 2.88 -10.08 -24.26
C GLY A 86 3.55 -9.10 -23.30
N GLY A 87 3.65 -9.44 -22.00
CA GLY A 87 4.43 -8.67 -21.03
C GLY A 87 3.74 -7.38 -20.57
N VAL A 88 2.41 -7.37 -20.55
CA VAL A 88 1.62 -6.23 -20.07
C VAL A 88 1.24 -6.46 -18.61
N LEU A 89 1.74 -5.61 -17.74
CA LEU A 89 1.37 -5.59 -16.33
C LEU A 89 0.12 -4.73 -16.14
N THR A 90 -0.98 -5.37 -15.77
CA THR A 90 -2.26 -4.71 -15.53
C THR A 90 -2.56 -4.67 -14.04
N LYS A 91 -2.66 -3.46 -13.49
CA LYS A 91 -3.09 -3.20 -12.11
C LYS A 91 -4.61 -3.07 -12.07
N LEU A 92 -5.25 -3.87 -11.24
CA LEU A 92 -6.69 -3.94 -11.03
C LEU A 92 -7.00 -3.48 -9.61
N LYS A 93 -8.00 -2.60 -9.45
CA LYS A 93 -8.60 -2.30 -8.14
C LYS A 93 -10.05 -2.75 -8.18
N LEU A 94 -10.45 -3.57 -7.21
CA LEU A 94 -11.80 -4.12 -7.10
C LEU A 94 -12.40 -3.78 -5.73
N ASP A 95 -13.68 -3.46 -5.70
CA ASP A 95 -14.46 -3.34 -4.46
C ASP A 95 -14.48 -4.72 -3.78
N ALA A 96 -13.99 -4.81 -2.55
CA ALA A 96 -13.81 -6.11 -1.91
C ALA A 96 -15.13 -6.76 -1.47
N ARG A 97 -16.20 -5.98 -1.29
CA ARG A 97 -17.53 -6.47 -0.90
C ARG A 97 -18.26 -7.13 -2.08
N THR A 98 -18.09 -6.59 -3.28
CA THR A 98 -18.87 -6.97 -4.47
C THR A 98 -18.03 -7.61 -5.57
N GLY A 99 -16.70 -7.46 -5.49
CA GLY A 99 -15.76 -7.81 -6.55
C GLY A 99 -15.89 -6.94 -7.80
N ALA A 100 -16.61 -5.80 -7.73
CA ALA A 100 -16.77 -4.92 -8.87
C ALA A 100 -15.46 -4.22 -9.24
N MET A 101 -15.15 -4.14 -10.53
CA MET A 101 -13.96 -3.43 -11.01
C MET A 101 -14.13 -1.92 -10.78
N LEU A 102 -13.22 -1.34 -10.00
CA LEU A 102 -13.18 0.10 -9.75
C LEU A 102 -12.20 0.81 -10.68
N LYS A 103 -11.05 0.18 -10.96
CA LYS A 103 -10.01 0.77 -11.80
C LYS A 103 -9.15 -0.30 -12.46
N THR A 104 -8.77 -0.05 -13.70
CA THR A 104 -7.82 -0.88 -14.46
C THR A 104 -6.74 0.03 -15.04
N ARG A 105 -5.48 -0.37 -14.92
CA ARG A 105 -4.35 0.35 -15.52
C ARG A 105 -3.31 -0.62 -16.10
N ALA A 106 -3.16 -0.63 -17.41
CA ALA A 106 -2.14 -1.39 -18.11
C ALA A 106 -0.82 -0.62 -18.22
N GLN A 107 0.30 -1.32 -18.04
CA GLN A 107 1.68 -0.81 -18.12
C GLN A 107 2.53 -1.88 -18.81
N ARG A 108 3.42 -1.53 -19.75
CA ARG A 108 4.37 -2.53 -20.29
C ARG A 108 5.39 -2.86 -19.20
N ALA A 109 5.66 -4.14 -18.98
CA ALA A 109 6.53 -4.63 -17.90
C ALA A 109 8.02 -4.20 -18.01
N GLY A 110 8.42 -3.52 -19.09
CA GLY A 110 9.82 -3.13 -19.33
C GLY A 110 10.26 -1.77 -18.80
N THR A 111 9.42 -0.97 -18.12
CA THR A 111 9.77 0.44 -17.82
C THR A 111 10.28 0.74 -16.41
N ARG A 112 10.11 -0.14 -15.39
CA ARG A 112 10.64 0.16 -14.03
C ARG A 112 10.98 -1.10 -13.22
N GLU A 113 12.20 -1.61 -13.39
CA GLU A 113 12.95 -2.27 -12.32
C GLU A 113 14.30 -1.56 -12.19
N ARG A 114 14.34 -0.57 -11.29
CA ARG A 114 15.52 -0.02 -10.60
C ARG A 114 15.03 1.10 -9.69
N GLY A 115 14.62 0.72 -8.49
CA GLY A 115 14.10 1.67 -7.49
C GLY A 115 13.69 1.02 -6.19
N HIS A 116 14.43 -0.01 -5.75
CA HIS A 116 14.44 -0.51 -4.37
C HIS A 116 15.86 -0.97 -4.03
N GLU A 117 16.78 0.00 -4.07
CA GLU A 117 18.11 -0.11 -3.46
C GLU A 117 18.54 1.29 -3.02
N ARG A 118 19.16 1.39 -1.83
CA ARG A 118 19.32 2.54 -0.91
C ARG A 118 18.17 2.59 0.12
N ASP A 119 18.29 2.09 1.35
CA ASP A 119 19.40 2.28 2.29
C ASP A 119 19.65 1.03 3.16
N ARG A 120 20.74 0.30 2.88
CA ARG A 120 21.53 -0.42 3.89
C ARG A 120 23.00 -0.36 3.51
N GLU A 121 23.54 0.84 3.58
CA GLU A 121 24.97 1.05 3.77
C GLU A 121 25.15 2.17 4.78
N ARG A 122 25.24 1.78 6.06
CA ARG A 122 26.05 2.49 7.04
C ARG A 122 26.47 1.53 8.15
N ASP A 123 27.79 1.37 8.22
CA ASP A 123 28.67 0.73 9.21
C ASP A 123 28.89 -0.78 9.12
#